data_AF-A0A950CN48-F1
#
_entry.id   AF-A0A950CN48-F1
#
_cell.length_a   1.000
_cell.length_b   1.000
_cell.length_c   1.000
_cell.angle_alpha   90.00
_cell.angle_beta   90.00
_cell.angle_gamma   90.00
#
_symmetry.space_group_name_H-M   'P 1'
#
loop_
_entity.id
_entity.type
_entity.pdbx_description
1 polymer ?
#
loop_
_entity_poly.entity_id
_entity_poly.type
_entity_poly.pdbx_seq_one_letter_code
_entity_poly.pdbx_strand_id
1 'polypeptide(L)'
;MATLFGPALQPLALRGREFGLAYAAAQLIHVGLLVWILVITSHLPLSGKPFVFFTVALVWTYLLAFLSFGKLSEALGIWGWRMLRIVALNYILFAFAIDFVPALFRPGPEAVQHPVLHLVAYVPFATMSVAAPLLVLAAAAHRRLTLRFSHVGLAPVIK
;
A
#
# COMPACT_ATOMS: atom_id res chain seq x y z
N MET A 1 -6.47 -7.47 9.22
CA MET A 1 -6.07 -8.88 8.99
C MET A 1 -6.35 -9.75 10.21
N ALA A 2 -5.58 -9.70 11.30
CA ALA A 2 -5.82 -10.58 12.47
C ALA A 2 -7.20 -10.44 13.14
N THR A 3 -7.81 -9.25 13.06
CA THR A 3 -9.16 -9.01 13.59
C THR A 3 -10.30 -9.54 12.72
N LEU A 4 -10.04 -9.81 11.44
CA LEU A 4 -11.06 -10.29 10.49
C LEU A 4 -10.90 -11.78 10.16
N PHE A 5 -9.66 -12.28 10.16
CA PHE A 5 -9.33 -13.65 9.76
C PHE A 5 -8.73 -14.48 10.90
N GLY A 6 -8.76 -13.96 12.14
CA GLY A 6 -8.27 -14.66 13.32
C GLY A 6 -6.74 -14.72 13.48
N PRO A 7 -6.24 -15.52 14.44
CA PRO A 7 -4.82 -15.60 14.79
C PRO A 7 -3.91 -16.11 13.67
N ALA A 8 -4.47 -16.83 12.69
CA ALA A 8 -3.70 -17.42 11.59
C ALA A 8 -2.95 -16.37 10.73
N LEU A 9 -3.46 -15.13 10.65
CA LEU A 9 -2.79 -14.02 9.94
C LEU A 9 -1.97 -13.09 10.86
N GLN A 10 -1.85 -13.43 12.14
CA GLN A 10 -0.98 -12.71 13.08
C GLN A 10 0.50 -12.68 12.66
N PRO A 11 1.13 -13.79 12.18
CA PRO A 11 2.52 -13.73 11.70
C PRO A 11 2.68 -12.77 10.50
N LEU A 12 1.67 -12.67 9.64
CA LEU A 12 1.70 -11.75 8.50
C LEU A 12 1.61 -10.29 8.95
N ALA A 13 0.79 -10.00 9.97
CA ALA A 13 0.66 -8.67 10.54
C ALA A 13 1.94 -8.19 11.26
N LEU A 14 2.69 -9.12 11.88
CA LEU A 14 3.95 -8.82 12.56
C LEU A 14 5.09 -8.48 11.58
N ARG A 15 5.05 -9.05 10.37
CA ARG A 15 6.07 -8.86 9.33
C ARG A 15 5.81 -7.68 8.40
N GLY A 16 4.83 -6.81 8.70
CA GLY A 16 4.49 -5.67 7.85
C GLY A 16 5.69 -4.75 7.53
N ARG A 17 6.64 -4.63 8.46
CA ARG A 17 7.90 -3.91 8.24
C ARG A 17 8.78 -4.57 7.18
N GLU A 18 8.97 -5.88 7.29
CA GLU A 18 9.79 -6.68 6.36
C GLU A 18 9.22 -6.60 4.94
N PHE A 19 7.90 -6.67 4.80
CA PHE A 19 7.23 -6.49 3.52
C PHE A 19 7.44 -5.09 2.94
N GLY A 20 7.36 -4.04 3.75
CA GLY A 20 7.61 -2.67 3.29
C GLY A 20 9.05 -2.47 2.80
N LEU A 21 10.03 -3.05 3.50
CA LEU A 21 11.44 -3.00 3.09
C LEU A 21 11.70 -3.85 1.83
N ALA A 22 11.10 -5.03 1.72
CA ALA A 22 11.18 -5.86 0.52
C ALA A 22 10.55 -5.15 -0.69
N TYR A 23 9.42 -4.49 -0.50
CA TYR A 23 8.80 -3.65 -1.53
C TYR A 23 9.71 -2.50 -1.96
N ALA A 24 10.32 -1.77 -1.01
CA ALA A 24 11.28 -0.72 -1.32
C ALA A 24 12.50 -1.24 -2.11
N ALA A 25 13.03 -2.42 -1.75
CA ALA A 25 14.14 -3.05 -2.45
C ALA A 25 13.76 -3.46 -3.88
N ALA A 26 12.57 -4.04 -4.08
CA ALA A 26 12.06 -4.36 -5.41
C ALA A 26 11.80 -3.09 -6.24
N GLN A 27 11.26 -2.04 -5.62
CA GLN A 27 11.03 -0.74 -6.26
C GLN A 27 12.36 -0.09 -6.68
N LEU A 28 13.46 -0.28 -5.95
CA LEU A 28 14.78 0.23 -6.32
C LEU A 28 15.27 -0.32 -7.66
N ILE A 29 15.07 -1.61 -7.93
CA ILE A 29 15.41 -2.22 -9.23
C ILE A 29 14.58 -1.57 -10.35
N HIS A 30 13.28 -1.35 -10.10
CA HIS A 30 12.39 -0.71 -11.06
C HIS A 30 12.79 0.75 -11.35
N VAL A 31 13.15 1.52 -10.32
CA VAL A 31 13.64 2.89 -10.46
C VAL A 31 14.98 2.92 -11.20
N GLY A 32 15.88 1.98 -10.89
CA GLY A 32 17.13 1.81 -11.62
C GLY A 32 16.90 1.57 -13.11
N LEU A 33 15.91 0.74 -13.46
CA LEU A 33 15.51 0.52 -14.86
C LEU A 33 14.95 1.78 -15.52
N LEU A 34 14.13 2.56 -14.82
CA LEU A 34 13.62 3.84 -15.33
C LEU A 34 14.74 4.84 -15.60
N VAL A 35 15.70 4.97 -14.68
CA VAL A 35 16.88 5.84 -14.86
C VAL A 35 17.73 5.35 -16.02
N TRP A 36 17.95 4.03 -16.12
CA TRP A 36 18.70 3.43 -17.22
C TRP A 36 18.06 3.73 -18.59
N ILE A 37 16.73 3.55 -18.71
CA ILE A 37 15.97 3.89 -19.92
C ILE A 37 16.08 5.39 -20.21
N LEU A 38 15.97 6.25 -19.20
CA LEU A 38 16.10 7.69 -19.39
C LEU A 38 17.47 8.08 -19.95
N VAL A 39 18.55 7.46 -19.44
CA VAL A 39 19.92 7.71 -19.90
C VAL A 39 20.11 7.27 -21.35
N ILE A 40 19.57 6.13 -21.75
CA ILE A 40 19.73 5.60 -23.12
C ILE A 40 18.86 6.34 -24.12
N THR A 41 17.60 6.60 -23.76
CA THR A 41 16.59 7.08 -24.71
C THR A 41 16.42 8.60 -24.70
N SER A 42 16.93 9.32 -23.69
CA SER A 42 16.66 10.77 -23.47
C SER A 42 15.17 11.13 -23.43
N HIS A 43 14.31 10.15 -23.22
CA HIS A 43 12.86 10.27 -23.15
C HIS A 43 12.38 9.60 -21.87
N LEU A 44 11.58 10.30 -21.06
CA LEU A 44 10.92 9.66 -19.93
C LEU A 44 9.72 8.85 -20.44
N PRO A 45 9.61 7.55 -20.07
CA PRO A 45 8.44 6.75 -20.41
C PRO A 45 7.16 7.24 -19.70
N LEU A 46 7.30 8.08 -18.67
CA LEU A 46 6.21 8.68 -17.91
C LEU A 46 6.23 10.20 -18.11
N SER A 47 5.14 10.76 -18.65
CA SER A 47 4.98 12.20 -18.82
C SER A 47 3.66 12.69 -18.23
N GLY A 48 3.67 13.90 -17.64
CA GLY A 48 2.50 14.56 -17.08
C GLY A 48 2.12 14.10 -15.67
N LYS A 49 0.81 13.98 -15.41
CA LYS A 49 0.24 13.70 -14.07
C LYS A 49 0.74 12.41 -13.41
N PRO A 50 0.79 11.23 -14.07
CA PRO A 50 1.21 9.98 -13.41
C PRO A 50 2.68 10.03 -12.94
N PHE A 51 3.55 10.75 -13.65
CA PHE A 51 4.94 10.94 -13.23
C PHE A 51 5.04 11.64 -11.86
N VAL A 52 4.21 12.66 -11.61
CA VAL A 52 4.21 13.39 -10.33
C VAL A 52 3.74 12.48 -9.21
N PHE A 53 2.65 11.73 -9.40
CA PHE A 53 2.15 10.79 -8.40
C PHE A 53 3.18 9.69 -8.08
N PHE A 54 3.80 9.11 -9.11
CA PHE A 54 4.84 8.12 -8.96
C PHE A 54 6.04 8.66 -8.16
N THR A 55 6.51 9.87 -8.49
CA THR A 55 7.68 10.48 -7.83
C THR A 55 7.38 10.79 -6.36
N VAL A 56 6.22 11.34 -6.05
CA VAL A 56 5.85 11.62 -4.66
C VAL A 56 5.64 10.33 -3.88
N ALA A 57 5.04 9.30 -4.47
CA ALA A 57 4.89 7.98 -3.84
C ALA A 57 6.25 7.34 -3.58
N LEU A 58 7.19 7.48 -4.50
CA LEU A 58 8.57 7.03 -4.36
C LEU A 58 9.27 7.71 -3.19
N VAL A 59 9.14 9.04 -3.05
CA VAL A 59 9.67 9.77 -1.89
C VAL A 59 9.08 9.22 -0.59
N TRP A 60 7.77 8.98 -0.54
CA TRP A 60 7.11 8.39 0.63
C TRP A 60 7.63 6.98 0.94
N THR A 61 7.82 6.13 -0.06
CA THR A 61 8.35 4.77 0.14
C THR A 61 9.74 4.82 0.77
N TYR A 62 10.65 5.62 0.21
CA TYR A 62 12.02 5.69 0.74
C TYR A 62 12.11 6.40 2.08
N LEU A 63 11.26 7.41 2.33
CA LEU A 63 11.15 8.04 3.64
C LEU A 63 10.72 7.02 4.70
N LEU A 64 9.69 6.21 4.40
CA LEU A 64 9.25 5.13 5.28
C LEU A 64 10.33 4.07 5.47
N ALA A 65 11.00 3.65 4.40
CA ALA A 65 12.06 2.65 4.45
C ALA A 65 13.23 3.13 5.33
N PHE A 66 13.69 4.37 5.12
CA PHE A 66 14.76 4.99 5.89
C PHE A 66 14.41 5.10 7.38
N LEU A 67 13.22 5.61 7.69
CA LEU A 67 12.74 5.74 9.07
C LEU A 67 12.42 4.39 9.72
N SER A 68 12.34 3.32 8.94
CA SER A 68 12.14 1.97 9.45
C SER A 68 13.42 1.35 10.05
N PHE A 69 14.59 1.93 9.77
CA PHE A 69 15.87 1.49 10.33
C PHE A 69 16.15 2.12 11.70
N GLY A 70 16.53 1.28 12.66
CA GLY A 70 17.00 1.71 13.99
C GLY A 70 15.94 2.39 14.85
N LYS A 71 16.40 3.34 15.69
CA LYS A 71 15.55 4.12 16.62
C LYS A 71 14.96 5.39 15.99
N LEU A 72 15.14 5.62 14.68
CA LEU A 72 14.63 6.84 14.03
C LEU A 72 13.10 6.95 14.10
N SER A 73 12.39 5.83 14.00
CA SER A 73 10.94 5.81 14.23
C SER A 73 10.56 6.17 15.67
N GLU A 74 11.45 5.93 16.65
CA GLU A 74 11.22 6.31 18.05
C GLU A 74 11.41 7.81 18.26
N ALA A 75 12.34 8.45 17.53
CA ALA A 75 12.58 9.89 17.59
C ALA A 75 11.38 10.74 17.13
N LEU A 76 10.59 10.22 16.18
CA LEU A 76 9.32 10.83 15.74
C LEU A 76 8.17 10.66 16.75
N GLY A 77 8.36 9.86 17.79
CA GLY A 77 7.33 9.48 18.73
C GLY A 77 6.28 8.53 18.12
N ILE A 78 5.56 7.83 19.01
CA ILE A 78 4.55 6.82 18.61
C ILE A 78 3.43 7.42 17.75
N TRP A 79 2.98 8.64 18.08
CA TRP A 79 1.92 9.30 17.34
C TRP A 79 2.39 9.84 15.99
N GLY A 80 3.56 10.48 15.94
CA GLY A 80 4.15 10.98 14.70
C GLY A 80 4.43 9.85 13.71
N TRP A 81 5.06 8.77 14.17
CA TRP A 81 5.29 7.59 13.36
C TRP A 81 4.00 6.95 12.84
N ARG A 82 2.96 6.84 13.68
CA ARG A 82 1.66 6.31 13.24
C ARG A 82 1.01 7.18 12.17
N MET A 83 0.97 8.49 12.37
CA MET A 83 0.37 9.41 11.39
C MET A 83 1.13 9.39 10.08
N LEU A 84 2.47 9.48 10.14
CA LEU A 84 3.33 9.40 8.96
C LEU A 84 3.06 8.13 8.17
N ARG A 85 3.03 6.98 8.86
CA ARG A 85 2.78 5.68 8.23
C ARG A 85 1.40 5.59 7.62
N ILE A 86 0.36 6.15 8.26
CA ILE A 86 -0.99 6.17 7.71
C ILE A 86 -1.02 7.04 6.45
N VAL A 87 -0.53 8.27 6.51
CA VAL A 87 -0.56 9.21 5.37
C VAL A 87 0.25 8.66 4.20
N ALA A 88 1.49 8.23 4.46
CA ALA A 88 2.38 7.71 3.43
C ALA A 88 1.81 6.45 2.76
N LEU A 89 1.33 5.46 3.54
CA LEU A 89 0.77 4.23 2.96
C LEU A 89 -0.51 4.49 2.16
N ASN A 90 -1.39 5.39 2.63
CA ASN A 90 -2.59 5.75 1.87
C ASN A 90 -2.24 6.51 0.59
N TYR A 91 -1.23 7.39 0.63
CA TYR A 91 -0.78 8.09 -0.56
C TYR A 91 -0.18 7.12 -1.60
N ILE A 92 0.72 6.23 -1.17
CA ILE A 92 1.32 5.20 -2.04
C ILE A 92 0.21 4.36 -2.68
N LEU A 93 -0.74 3.88 -1.86
CA LEU A 93 -1.89 3.11 -2.32
C LEU A 93 -2.74 3.88 -3.34
N PHE A 94 -2.96 5.18 -3.12
CA PHE A 94 -3.68 6.05 -4.03
C PHE A 94 -2.94 6.25 -5.36
N ALA A 95 -1.62 6.42 -5.33
CA ALA A 95 -0.80 6.49 -6.53
C ALA A 95 -0.91 5.18 -7.34
N PHE A 96 -0.83 4.02 -6.69
CA PHE A 96 -1.12 2.73 -7.34
C PHE A 96 -2.53 2.68 -7.94
N ALA A 97 -3.54 3.17 -7.24
CA ALA A 97 -4.89 3.18 -7.77
C ALA A 97 -5.00 4.04 -9.05
N ILE A 98 -4.35 5.20 -9.09
CA ILE A 98 -4.32 6.08 -10.28
C ILE A 98 -3.59 5.42 -11.45
N ASP A 99 -2.54 4.66 -11.20
CA ASP A 99 -1.75 4.05 -12.28
C ASP A 99 -2.41 2.77 -12.81
N PHE A 100 -2.92 1.90 -11.93
CA PHE A 100 -3.37 0.56 -12.30
C PHE A 100 -4.88 0.44 -12.59
N VAL A 101 -5.73 1.25 -11.95
CA VAL A 101 -7.19 1.13 -12.12
C VAL A 101 -7.63 1.67 -13.49
N PRO A 102 -7.22 2.87 -13.95
CA PRO A 102 -7.60 3.37 -15.27
C PRO A 102 -7.07 2.48 -16.41
N ALA A 103 -5.91 1.85 -16.25
CA ALA A 103 -5.31 0.97 -17.25
C ALA A 103 -6.13 -0.30 -17.54
N LEU A 104 -7.05 -0.69 -16.64
CA LEU A 104 -8.01 -1.77 -16.87
C LEU A 104 -9.21 -1.33 -17.73
N PHE A 105 -9.67 -0.10 -17.56
CA PHE A 105 -10.87 0.41 -18.24
C PHE A 105 -10.56 1.15 -19.53
N ARG A 106 -9.35 1.71 -19.65
CA ARG A 106 -8.84 2.40 -20.84
C ARG A 106 -7.53 1.77 -21.28
N PRO A 107 -7.58 0.53 -21.80
CA PRO A 107 -6.39 -0.17 -22.26
C PRO A 107 -5.68 0.62 -23.37
N GLY A 108 -4.36 0.78 -23.23
CA GLY A 108 -3.51 1.36 -24.28
C GLY A 108 -3.29 0.41 -25.46
N PRO A 109 -2.54 0.82 -26.49
CA PRO A 109 -2.26 0.00 -27.68
C PRO A 109 -1.66 -1.37 -27.35
N GLU A 110 -0.88 -1.45 -26.27
CA GLU A 110 -0.18 -2.66 -25.81
C GLU A 110 -1.16 -3.75 -25.34
N ALA A 111 -2.28 -3.34 -24.75
CA ALA A 111 -3.32 -4.25 -24.27
C ALA A 111 -4.11 -4.90 -25.43
N VAL A 112 -4.10 -4.29 -26.62
CA VAL A 112 -4.69 -4.86 -27.84
C VAL A 112 -3.79 -5.95 -28.41
N GLN A 113 -2.47 -5.77 -28.31
CA GLN A 113 -1.48 -6.73 -28.80
C GLN A 113 -1.34 -7.95 -27.87
N HIS A 114 -1.37 -7.73 -26.56
CA HIS A 114 -1.15 -8.78 -25.56
C HIS A 114 -2.15 -8.71 -24.39
N PRO A 115 -3.44 -9.05 -24.61
CA PRO A 115 -4.50 -8.85 -23.63
C PRO A 115 -4.32 -9.67 -22.36
N VAL A 116 -3.83 -10.91 -22.46
CA VAL A 116 -3.62 -11.77 -21.28
C VAL A 116 -2.48 -11.26 -20.41
N LEU A 117 -1.36 -10.84 -21.01
CA LEU A 117 -0.22 -10.28 -20.28
C LEU A 117 -0.61 -8.96 -19.59
N HIS A 118 -1.37 -8.10 -20.28
CA HIS A 118 -1.93 -6.88 -19.69
C HIS A 118 -2.83 -7.20 -18.49
N LEU A 119 -3.70 -8.19 -18.61
CA LEU A 119 -4.61 -8.55 -17.52
C LEU A 119 -3.84 -9.09 -16.30
N VAL A 120 -2.86 -9.99 -16.51
CA VAL A 120 -2.01 -10.53 -15.44
C VAL A 120 -1.14 -9.45 -14.79
N ALA A 121 -0.66 -8.48 -15.56
CA ALA A 121 0.19 -7.40 -15.04
C ALA A 121 -0.57 -6.34 -14.25
N TYR A 122 -1.85 -6.07 -14.55
CA TYR A 122 -2.60 -4.97 -13.95
C TYR A 122 -3.67 -5.40 -12.93
N VAL A 123 -4.33 -6.55 -13.12
CA VAL A 123 -5.40 -7.01 -12.22
C VAL A 123 -4.95 -7.22 -10.78
N PRO A 124 -3.81 -7.88 -10.47
CA PRO A 124 -3.40 -8.08 -9.09
C PRO A 124 -3.20 -6.76 -8.34
N PHE A 125 -2.57 -5.77 -8.97
CA PHE A 125 -2.30 -4.49 -8.33
C PHE A 125 -3.55 -3.64 -8.18
N ALA A 126 -4.42 -3.62 -9.20
CA ALA A 126 -5.70 -2.92 -9.11
C ALA A 126 -6.62 -3.53 -8.04
N THR A 127 -6.73 -4.86 -7.99
CA THR A 127 -7.53 -5.54 -6.97
C THR A 127 -6.99 -5.31 -5.58
N MET A 128 -5.67 -5.37 -5.37
CA MET A 128 -5.05 -5.05 -4.07
C MET A 128 -5.25 -3.58 -3.68
N SER A 129 -5.19 -2.66 -4.64
CA SER A 129 -5.38 -1.22 -4.39
C SER A 129 -6.78 -0.89 -3.87
N VAL A 130 -7.78 -1.63 -4.33
CA VAL A 130 -9.19 -1.49 -3.90
C VAL A 130 -9.50 -2.34 -2.67
N ALA A 131 -8.96 -3.56 -2.58
CA ALA A 131 -9.22 -4.47 -1.47
C ALA A 131 -8.59 -3.99 -0.16
N ALA A 132 -7.38 -3.43 -0.21
CA ALA A 132 -6.68 -2.95 0.99
C ALA A 132 -7.49 -1.92 1.81
N PRO A 133 -8.01 -0.81 1.24
CA PRO A 133 -8.79 0.17 2.00
C PRO A 133 -10.13 -0.41 2.47
N LEU A 134 -10.78 -1.26 1.67
CA LEU A 134 -12.01 -1.96 2.06
C LEU A 134 -11.78 -2.85 3.28
N LEU A 135 -10.69 -3.61 3.31
CA LEU A 135 -10.33 -4.47 4.44
C LEU A 135 -9.98 -3.66 5.70
N VAL A 136 -9.35 -2.49 5.55
CA VAL A 136 -9.09 -1.57 6.67
C VAL A 136 -10.39 -1.03 7.23
N LEU A 137 -11.32 -0.59 6.38
CA LEU A 137 -12.63 -0.10 6.79
C LEU A 137 -13.46 -1.21 7.44
N ALA A 138 -13.49 -2.41 6.86
CA ALA A 138 -14.16 -3.57 7.43
C ALA A 138 -13.58 -3.93 8.81
N ALA A 139 -12.25 -3.89 8.97
CA ALA A 139 -11.61 -4.15 10.25
C ALA A 139 -11.92 -3.05 11.29
N ALA A 140 -11.99 -1.78 10.87
CA ALA A 140 -12.35 -0.67 11.74
C ALA A 140 -13.83 -0.77 12.18
N ALA A 141 -14.73 -1.10 11.26
CA ALA A 141 -16.14 -1.35 11.55
C ALA A 141 -16.30 -2.53 12.52
N HIS A 142 -15.62 -3.65 12.25
CA HIS A 142 -15.64 -4.81 13.13
C HIS A 142 -15.15 -4.47 14.54
N ARG A 143 -14.02 -3.76 14.69
CA ARG A 143 -13.53 -3.31 16.01
C ARG A 143 -14.53 -2.42 16.73
N ARG A 144 -15.17 -1.47 16.03
CA ARG A 144 -16.20 -0.59 16.62
C ARG A 144 -17.45 -1.37 17.05
N LEU A 145 -17.86 -2.36 16.26
CA LEU A 145 -18.97 -3.24 16.60
C LEU A 145 -18.65 -4.11 17.81
N THR A 146 -17.49 -4.78 17.84
CA THR A 146 -17.06 -5.57 19.01
C THR A 146 -16.99 -4.72 20.28
N LEU A 147 -16.42 -3.51 20.21
CA LEU A 147 -16.38 -2.59 21.36
C LEU A 147 -17.78 -2.13 21.79
N ARG A 148 -18.71 -1.90 20.85
CA ARG A 148 -20.11 -1.60 21.17
C ARG A 148 -20.82 -2.78 21.85
N PHE A 149 -20.60 -4.01 21.41
CA PHE A 149 -21.18 -5.20 22.06
C PHE A 149 -20.60 -5.46 23.46
N SER A 150 -19.30 -5.19 23.68
CA SER A 150 -18.71 -5.27 25.02
C SER A 150 -19.31 -4.26 26.01
N HIS A 151 -19.77 -3.09 25.52
CA HIS A 151 -20.48 -2.13 26.37
C HIS A 151 -21.94 -2.50 26.66
N VAL A 152 -22.57 -3.37 25.85
CA VAL A 152 -23.95 -3.82 26.04
C VAL A 152 -24.03 -5.12 26.88
N GLY A 153 -22.91 -5.85 27.02
CA GLY A 153 -22.84 -7.17 27.65
C GLY A 153 -22.22 -7.23 29.06
N LEU A 154 -22.42 -6.22 29.92
CA LEU A 154 -22.02 -6.30 31.34
C LEU A 154 -23.14 -5.82 32.26
N ALA A 155 -24.12 -6.70 32.50
CA ALA A 155 -24.72 -6.81 33.81
C ALA A 155 -24.23 -8.15 34.40
N PRO A 156 -23.42 -8.15 35.48
CA PRO A 156 -23.14 -9.38 36.18
C PRO A 156 -24.42 -9.79 36.91
N VAL A 157 -25.05 -10.87 36.45
CA VAL A 157 -26.01 -11.60 37.29
C VAL A 157 -25.18 -12.38 38.29
N ILE A 158 -24.89 -11.73 39.41
CA ILE A 158 -24.47 -12.40 40.63
C ILE A 158 -25.71 -13.13 41.16
N LYS A 159 -25.67 -14.46 41.18
CA LYS A 159 -26.37 -15.30 42.14
C LYS A 159 -25.47 -16.45 42.53
#